data_AF-A0AAV9G3Z2-F1
#
_entry.id   AF-A0AAV9G3Z2-F1
#
_cell.length_a   1.000
_cell.length_b   1.000
_cell.length_c   1.000
_cell.angle_alpha   90.00
_cell.angle_beta   90.00
_cell.angle_gamma   90.00
#
_symmetry.space_group_name_H-M   'P 1'
#
loop_
_entity.id
_entity.type
_entity.pdbx_description
1 polymer ?
#
loop_
_entity_poly.entity_id
_entity_poly.type
_entity_poly.pdbx_seq_one_letter_code
_entity_poly.pdbx_strand_id
1 'polypeptide(L)' 'MASSNVPDVGDYYNTLGVSSSATPDEIRRAYLKLIRKMHPDKSGNTPEATAATQRLTEAFQVLKDPAKRSAYD' A
#
# COMPACT_ATOMS: atom_id res chain seq x y z
N MET A 1 -9.37 -21.98 14.90
CA MET A 1 -8.56 -21.77 13.68
C MET A 1 -8.31 -20.27 13.60
N ALA A 2 -7.15 -19.81 14.07
CA ALA A 2 -6.03 -19.38 13.23
C ALA A 2 -6.48 -18.23 12.31
N SER A 3 -5.99 -16.98 12.41
CA SER A 3 -4.66 -16.55 12.83
C SER A 3 -4.70 -15.13 13.37
N SER A 4 -3.80 -14.91 14.31
CA SER A 4 -3.38 -13.67 14.92
C SER A 4 -3.20 -12.53 13.90
N ASN A 5 -3.98 -11.45 14.03
CA ASN A 5 -3.69 -10.16 13.38
C ASN A 5 -2.62 -9.41 14.19
N VAL A 6 -1.49 -10.07 14.47
CA VAL A 6 -0.31 -9.43 15.08
C VAL A 6 0.29 -8.47 14.05
N PRO A 7 0.46 -7.19 14.40
CA PRO A 7 1.03 -6.20 13.51
C PRO A 7 2.56 -6.21 13.66
N ASP A 8 3.27 -6.94 12.78
CA ASP A 8 4.72 -6.78 12.50
C ASP A 8 5.08 -7.87 11.47
N VAL A 9 5.58 -7.67 10.24
CA VAL A 9 6.63 -6.79 9.70
C VAL A 9 6.18 -6.13 8.37
N GLY A 10 4.86 -6.17 8.11
CA GLY A 10 4.21 -6.09 6.79
C GLY A 10 3.46 -4.80 6.46
N ASP A 11 3.98 -3.65 6.87
CA ASP A 11 3.32 -2.35 6.69
C ASP A 11 3.02 -1.98 5.24
N TYR A 12 3.86 -2.34 4.26
CA TYR A 12 3.62 -1.95 2.86
C TYR A 12 2.51 -2.75 2.17
N TYR A 13 2.48 -4.06 2.38
CA TYR A 13 1.42 -4.91 1.83
C TYR A 13 0.07 -4.57 2.48
N ASN A 14 0.06 -4.35 3.80
CA ASN A 14 -1.14 -3.96 4.51
C ASN A 14 -1.61 -2.54 4.16
N THR A 15 -0.67 -1.59 3.95
CA THR A 15 -0.96 -0.21 3.50
C THR A 15 -1.67 -0.20 2.15
N LEU A 16 -1.26 -1.08 1.23
CA LEU A 16 -1.92 -1.24 -0.07
C LEU A 16 -3.15 -2.16 0.00
N GLY A 17 -3.39 -2.83 1.13
CA GLY A 17 -4.47 -3.81 1.31
C GLY A 17 -4.33 -5.02 0.40
N VAL A 18 -3.10 -5.47 0.16
CA VAL A 18 -2.76 -6.62 -0.70
C VAL A 18 -2.07 -7.70 0.11
N SER A 19 -2.12 -8.94 -0.38
CA SER A 19 -1.39 -10.06 0.23
C SER A 19 0.12 -9.93 -0.03
N SER A 20 0.95 -10.53 0.82
CA SER A 20 2.40 -10.67 0.57
C SER A 20 2.70 -11.48 -0.70
N SER A 21 1.79 -12.39 -1.08
CA SER A 21 1.85 -13.12 -2.36
C SER A 21 1.33 -12.32 -3.56
N ALA A 22 0.95 -11.05 -3.39
CA ALA A 22 0.40 -10.26 -4.47
C ALA A 22 1.42 -10.04 -5.60
N THR A 23 0.93 -10.14 -6.82
CA THR A 23 1.70 -9.86 -8.03
C THR A 23 1.92 -8.34 -8.17
N PRO A 24 2.99 -7.90 -8.86
CA PRO A 24 3.23 -6.48 -9.11
C PRO A 24 2.04 -5.78 -9.80
N ASP A 25 1.28 -6.53 -10.60
CA ASP A 25 0.08 -6.05 -11.28
C ASP A 25 -1.07 -5.79 -10.27
N GLU A 26 -1.26 -6.67 -9.29
CA GLU A 26 -2.23 -6.46 -8.19
C GLU A 26 -1.85 -5.30 -7.28
N ILE A 27 -0.56 -5.21 -6.91
CA ILE A 27 -0.01 -4.09 -6.12
C ILE A 27 -0.30 -2.76 -6.83
N ARG A 28 -0.07 -2.69 -8.15
CA ARG A 28 -0.36 -1.50 -8.97
C ARG A 28 -1.86 -1.18 -9.02
N ARG A 29 -2.71 -2.18 -9.22
CA ARG A 29 -4.18 -2.00 -9.23
C ARG A 29 -4.69 -1.49 -7.89
N ALA A 30 -4.22 -2.04 -6.78
CA ALA A 30 -4.60 -1.63 -5.43
C ALA A 30 -4.18 -0.19 -5.15
N TYR A 31 -2.93 0.16 -5.46
CA TYR A 31 -2.41 1.52 -5.36
C TYR A 31 -3.29 2.53 -6.13
N LEU A 32 -3.59 2.27 -7.41
CA LEU A 32 -4.41 3.15 -8.23
C LEU A 32 -5.83 3.32 -7.68
N LYS A 33 -6.42 2.24 -7.13
CA LYS A 33 -7.74 2.28 -6.51
C LYS A 33 -7.74 3.16 -5.25
N LEU A 34 -6.69 3.10 -4.44
CA LEU A 34 -6.55 3.88 -3.22
C LEU A 34 -6.27 5.35 -3.51
N ILE A 35 -5.36 5.67 -4.43
CA ILE A 35 -5.10 7.05 -4.86
C ILE A 35 -6.37 7.72 -5.40
N ARG A 36 -7.18 7.00 -6.20
CA ARG A 36 -8.47 7.51 -6.68
C ARG A 36 -9.50 7.74 -5.56
N LYS A 37 -9.45 6.96 -4.48
CA LYS A 37 -10.30 7.18 -3.30
C LYS A 37 -9.86 8.41 -2.51
N MET A 38 -8.56 8.66 -2.44
CA MET A 38 -7.96 9.81 -1.75
C MET A 38 -7.88 11.06 -2.63
N HIS A 39 -8.54 11.06 -3.80
CA HIS A 39 -8.51 12.19 -4.73
C HIS A 39 -9.10 13.44 -4.05
N PRO A 40 -8.48 14.63 -4.18
CA PRO A 40 -8.91 15.85 -3.49
C PRO A 40 -10.35 16.26 -3.81
N ASP A 41 -10.84 15.88 -4.99
CA ASP A 41 -12.23 16.08 -5.43
C ASP A 41 -13.26 15.32 -4.57
N LYS A 42 -12.84 14.24 -3.90
CA LYS A 42 -13.70 13.43 -3.02
C LYS A 42 -13.38 13.54 -1.54
N SER A 43 -12.10 13.69 -1.18
CA SER A 43 -11.67 13.66 0.22
C SER A 43 -11.52 15.05 0.87
N GLY A 44 -11.59 16.11 0.07
CA GLY A 44 -11.09 17.43 0.49
C GLY A 44 -9.58 17.37 0.67
N ASN A 45 -8.88 18.49 0.51
CA ASN A 45 -7.43 18.57 0.70
C ASN A 45 -7.07 18.45 2.20
N THR A 46 -7.31 17.29 2.80
CA THR A 46 -7.04 17.04 4.21
C THR A 46 -5.59 16.58 4.40
N PRO A 47 -4.96 16.94 5.52
CA PRO A 47 -3.63 16.46 5.86
C PRO A 47 -3.59 14.94 6.01
N GLU A 48 -4.70 14.32 6.41
CA GLU A 48 -4.87 12.87 6.46
C GLU A 48 -4.78 12.23 5.06
N ALA A 49 -5.38 12.86 4.05
CA ALA A 49 -5.29 12.36 2.67
C ALA A 49 -3.86 12.44 2.12
N THR A 50 -3.13 13.50 2.48
CA THR A 50 -1.71 13.65 2.15
C THR A 50 -0.86 12.57 2.81
N ALA A 51 -1.04 12.34 4.11
CA ALA A 51 -0.28 11.31 4.83
C ALA A 51 -0.60 9.90 4.31
N ALA A 52 -1.86 9.61 4.00
CA ALA A 52 -2.27 8.32 3.43
C ALA A 52 -1.70 8.11 2.03
N THR A 53 -1.80 9.10 1.14
CA THR A 53 -1.23 9.00 -0.22
C THR A 53 0.29 8.84 -0.21
N GLN A 54 1.01 9.54 0.69
CA GLN A 54 2.45 9.36 0.87
C GLN A 54 2.81 7.92 1.26
N ARG A 55 2.13 7.33 2.25
CA ARG A 55 2.35 5.93 2.66
C ARG A 55 2.07 4.95 1.53
N LEU A 56 0.97 5.17 0.78
CA LEU A 56 0.63 4.36 -0.39
C LEU A 56 1.71 4.41 -1.47
N THR A 57 2.25 5.59 -1.75
CA THR A 57 3.30 5.78 -2.74
C THR A 57 4.60 5.11 -2.30
N GLU A 58 4.99 5.24 -1.04
CA GLU A 58 6.19 4.58 -0.51
C GLU A 58 6.08 3.06 -0.61
N ALA A 59 4.97 2.50 -0.11
CA ALA A 59 4.67 1.07 -0.21
C ALA A 59 4.74 0.57 -1.67
N PHE A 60 4.11 1.30 -2.59
CA PHE A 60 4.14 0.95 -4.00
C PHE A 60 5.55 1.00 -4.59
N GLN A 61 6.38 1.98 -4.23
CA GLN A 61 7.74 2.12 -4.75
C GLN A 61 8.67 0.98 -4.30
N VAL A 62 8.49 0.48 -3.08
CA VAL A 62 9.23 -0.68 -2.57
C VAL A 62 8.72 -1.96 -3.21
N LEU A 63 7.40 -2.17 -3.23
CA LEU A 63 6.81 -3.44 -3.66
C LEU A 63 6.76 -3.63 -5.19
N LYS A 64 6.74 -2.55 -5.98
CA LYS A 64 6.78 -2.64 -7.45
C LYS A 64 8.15 -3.04 -7.98
N ASP A 65 9.20 -2.73 -7.21
CA ASP A 65 10.58 -2.92 -7.63
C ASP A 65 11.07 -4.25 -7.06
N PRO A 66 11.39 -5.25 -7.88
CA PRO A 66 11.74 -6.58 -7.39
C PRO A 66 13.02 -6.57 -6.55
N ALA A 67 13.97 -5.66 -6.82
CA ALA A 67 15.19 -5.55 -6.02
C ALA A 67 14.90 -4.92 -4.65
N LYS A 68 14.09 -3.85 -4.59
CA LYS A 68 13.67 -3.25 -3.31
C LYS A 68 12.75 -4.17 -2.52
N ARG A 69 11.83 -4.85 -3.19
CA ARG A 69 10.95 -5.86 -2.59
C ARG A 69 11.78 -6.98 -2.00
N SER A 70 12.75 -7.53 -2.73
CA SER A 70 13.63 -8.59 -2.22
C SER A 70 14.57 -8.14 -1.09
N ALA A 71 14.82 -6.84 -0.95
CA ALA A 71 15.57 -6.28 0.18
C ALA A 71 14.68 -5.98 1.40
N TYR A 72 13.37 -5.92 1.20
CA TYR A 72 12.35 -5.66 2.22
C TYR A 72 11.70 -6.95 2.75
N ASP A 73 11.41 -7.89 1.86
CA ASP A 73 10.90 -9.25 2.12
C ASP A 73 11.99 -10.12 2.77
#